data_AF-A0A0P7AZ76-F1
#
_entry.id   AF-A0A0P7AZ76-F1
#
_cell.length_a   1.000
_cell.length_b   1.000
_cell.length_c   1.000
_cell.angle_alpha   90.00
_cell.angle_beta   90.00
_cell.angle_gamma   90.00
#
_symmetry.space_group_name_H-M   'P 1'
#
loop_
_entity.id
_entity.type
_entity.pdbx_description
1 polymer ?
#
loop_
_entity_poly.entity_id
_entity_poly.type
_entity_poly.pdbx_seq_one_letter_code
_entity_poly.pdbx_strand_id
1 'polypeptide(L)' 'MYQPIIAKAKSKKLALIAVSNKLLKQAFAIAKSGMPYDENYGSRLF' A
#
# COMPACT_ATOMS: atom_id res chain seq x y z
N MET A 1 27.43 20.44 -7.78
CA MET A 1 26.12 20.58 -8.45
C MET A 1 25.29 19.27 -8.51
N TYR A 2 25.42 18.34 -7.53
CA TYR A 2 24.71 17.04 -7.56
C TYR A 2 23.81 16.75 -6.35
N GLN A 3 23.91 17.57 -5.29
CA GLN A 3 23.18 17.36 -4.04
C GLN A 3 21.64 17.34 -4.15
N PRO A 4 20.98 18.24 -4.90
CA PRO A 4 19.51 18.29 -4.91
C PRO A 4 18.87 17.12 -5.68
N ILE A 5 19.56 16.56 -6.68
CA ILE A 5 19.07 15.43 -7.49
C ILE A 5 19.01 14.15 -6.63
N ILE A 6 20.05 13.91 -5.83
CA ILE A 6 20.14 12.75 -4.92
C ILE A 6 19.06 12.84 -3.82
N ALA A 7 18.81 14.03 -3.27
CA ALA A 7 17.77 14.23 -2.26
C ALA A 7 16.35 13.92 -2.79
N LYS A 8 16.06 14.31 -4.03
CA LYS A 8 14.77 14.00 -4.70
C LYS A 8 14.61 12.51 -4.99
N ALA A 9 15.70 11.81 -5.33
CA ALA A 9 15.71 10.35 -5.51
C ALA A 9 15.50 9.59 -4.18
N LYS A 10 16.05 10.08 -3.07
CA LYS A 10 15.86 9.50 -1.72
C LYS A 10 14.39 9.54 -1.28
N SER A 11 13.69 10.63 -1.55
CA SER A 11 12.26 10.80 -1.26
C SER A 11 11.39 9.78 -2.02
N LYS A 12 11.69 9.52 -3.31
CA LYS A 12 10.96 8.52 -4.11
C LYS A 12 11.13 7.10 -3.59
N LYS A 13 12.35 6.70 -3.23
CA LYS A 13 12.62 5.36 -2.66
C LYS A 13 11.88 5.16 -1.34
N LEU A 14 11.90 6.17 -0.46
CA LEU A 14 11.20 6.13 0.81
C LEU A 14 9.67 6.02 0.62
N ALA A 15 9.11 6.79 -0.31
CA ALA A 15 7.69 6.72 -0.64
C ALA A 15 7.29 5.33 -1.15
N LEU A 16 8.09 4.73 -2.04
CA LEU A 16 7.82 3.39 -2.56
C LEU A 16 7.86 2.34 -1.43
N ILE A 17 8.87 2.39 -0.56
CA ILE A 17 8.97 1.49 0.60
C ILE A 17 7.76 1.66 1.54
N ALA A 18 7.34 2.89 1.80
CA ALA A 18 6.18 3.15 2.64
C ALA A 18 4.89 2.57 2.04
N VAL A 19 4.70 2.72 0.72
CA VAL A 19 3.56 2.14 0.00
C VAL A 19 3.61 0.62 0.04
N SER A 20 4.75 0.00 -0.27
CA SER A 20 4.94 -1.45 -0.20
C SER A 20 4.64 -1.99 1.20
N ASN A 21 5.13 -1.33 2.26
CA ASN A 21 4.86 -1.73 3.63
C ASN A 21 3.37 -1.64 4.01
N LYS A 22 2.66 -0.63 3.50
CA LYS A 22 1.20 -0.50 3.72
C LYS A 22 0.43 -1.63 3.04
N LEU A 23 0.76 -1.92 1.79
CA LEU A 23 0.11 -2.99 1.01
C LEU A 23 0.37 -4.38 1.63
N LEU A 24 1.60 -4.66 2.06
CA LEU A 24 1.92 -5.93 2.72
C LEU A 24 1.10 -6.11 4.01
N LYS A 25 1.01 -5.07 4.86
CA LYS A 25 0.19 -5.11 6.07
C LYS A 25 -1.29 -5.36 5.76
N GLN A 26 -1.81 -4.72 4.72
CA GLN A 26 -3.19 -4.93 4.26
C GLN A 26 -3.40 -6.36 3.76
N ALA A 27 -2.49 -6.89 2.94
CA ALA A 27 -2.56 -8.27 2.45
C ALA A 27 -2.54 -9.28 3.59
N PHE A 28 -1.64 -9.11 4.57
CA PHE A 28 -1.61 -9.98 5.76
C PHE A 28 -2.85 -9.83 6.64
N ALA A 29 -3.41 -8.63 6.77
CA ALA A 29 -4.66 -8.43 7.51
C ALA A 29 -5.83 -9.15 6.83
N ILE A 30 -5.94 -9.08 5.50
CA ILE A 30 -6.94 -9.81 4.72
C ILE A 30 -6.75 -11.31 4.89
N ALA A 31 -5.53 -11.82 4.70
CA ALA A 31 -5.23 -13.24 4.83
C ALA A 31 -5.52 -13.81 6.24
N LYS A 32 -5.34 -12.99 7.28
CA LYS A 32 -5.62 -13.38 8.68
C LYS A 32 -7.06 -13.13 9.12
N SER A 33 -7.85 -12.38 8.36
CA SER A 33 -9.20 -11.97 8.77
C SER A 33 -10.18 -13.14 8.87
N GLY A 34 -9.90 -14.26 8.18
CA GLY A 34 -10.82 -15.39 8.09
C GLY A 34 -12.13 -15.07 7.35
N MET A 35 -12.24 -13.88 6.74
CA MET A 35 -13.41 -13.50 5.96
C MET A 35 -13.36 -14.19 4.60
N PRO A 36 -14.37 -15.02 4.25
CA PRO A 36 -14.48 -15.56 2.91
C PRO A 36 -14.72 -14.42 1.91
N TYR A 37 -14.35 -14.67 0.65
CA TYR A 37 -14.70 -13.77 -0.43
C TYR A 37 -16.22 -13.59 -0.49
N ASP A 38 -16.67 -12.34 -0.51
CA ASP A 38 -18.08 -11.98 -0.64
C ASP A 38 -18.27 -11.21 -1.94
N GLU A 39 -19.02 -11.81 -2.87
CA GLU A 39 -19.32 -11.22 -4.18
C GLU A 39 -20.17 -9.95 -4.07
N ASN A 40 -20.89 -9.78 -2.96
CA ASN A 40 -21.68 -8.59 -2.66
C ASN A 40 -20.91 -7.56 -1.80
N TYR A 41 -19.60 -7.74 -1.58
CA TYR A 41 -18.79 -6.81 -0.80
C TYR A 41 -18.73 -5.43 -1.49
N GLY A 42 -19.52 -4.48 -0.99
CA GLY A 42 -19.59 -3.12 -1.52
C GLY A 42 -20.71 -2.88 -2.54
N SER A 43 -21.64 -3.81 -2.75
CA SER A 43 -22.88 -3.56 -3.51
C SER A 43 -23.90 -2.75 -2.70
N ARG A 44 -23.45 -1.63 -2.12
CA ARG A 44 -24.31 -0.59 -1.57
C ARG A 44 -24.55 0.46 -2.66
N LEU A 45 -25.39 0.10 -3.63
CA LEU A 45 -26.06 1.07 -4.48
C LEU A 45 -27.27 1.58 -3.66
N PHE A 46 -27.09 2.68 -2.93
CA PHE A 46 -28.18 3.49 -2.39
C PHE A 46 -28.05 4.90 -2.96
#